data_AF-A0A351MNW5-F1
#
_entry.id   AF-A0A351MNW5-F1
#
_cell.length_a   1.000
_cell.length_b   1.000
_cell.length_c   1.000
_cell.angle_alpha   90.00
_cell.angle_beta   90.00
_cell.angle_gamma   90.00
#
_symmetry.space_group_name_H-M   'P 1'
#
loop_
_entity.id
_entity.type
_entity.pdbx_description
1 polymer ?
#
loop_
_entity_poly.entity_id
_entity_poly.type
_entity_poly.pdbx_seq_one_letter_code
_entity_poly.pdbx_strand_id
1 'polypeptide(L)'
;MKLANIVDWFAAFLRGRRWYHHFRRLPLWESVGRSAAASSSPPPALTAALRAAASDPPADVLARLGSDASGLDAAQVRAQFARYGPNAVVSEPPLSWVAHLWRCY
;
A
#
# COMPACT_ATOMS: atom_id res chain seq x y z
N MET A 1 -37.70 2.58 30.95
CA MET A 1 -37.78 2.95 29.52
C MET A 1 -36.66 2.22 28.78
N LYS A 2 -36.98 1.36 27.80
CA LYS A 2 -35.96 0.61 27.04
C LYS A 2 -35.18 1.58 26.16
N LEU A 3 -33.85 1.42 26.10
CA LEU A 3 -32.93 2.26 25.32
C LEU A 3 -33.34 2.42 23.84
N ALA A 4 -33.94 1.39 23.25
CA ALA A 4 -34.49 1.42 21.89
C ALA A 4 -35.47 2.59 21.65
N ASN A 5 -36.34 2.87 22.63
CA ASN A 5 -37.37 3.91 22.50
C ASN A 5 -36.78 5.32 22.43
N ILE A 6 -35.64 5.56 23.08
CA ILE A 6 -34.95 6.86 23.05
C ILE A 6 -34.23 7.03 21.71
N VAL A 7 -33.58 5.97 21.22
CA VAL A 7 -32.87 6.01 19.93
C VAL A 7 -33.84 6.25 18.78
N ASP A 8 -34.99 5.55 18.77
CA ASP A 8 -35.99 5.69 17.72
C ASP A 8 -36.67 7.07 17.72
N TRP A 9 -36.99 7.59 18.91
CA TRP A 9 -37.52 8.94 19.06
C TRP A 9 -36.51 9.99 18.57
N PHE A 10 -35.25 9.86 18.98
CA PHE A 10 -34.18 10.79 18.57
C PHE A 10 -33.95 10.74 17.06
N ALA A 11 -33.98 9.55 16.45
CA ALA A 11 -33.86 9.40 15.01
C ALA A 11 -35.06 10.04 14.26
N ALA A 12 -36.28 9.91 14.77
CA ALA A 12 -37.46 10.56 14.20
C ALA A 12 -37.39 12.10 14.32
N PHE A 13 -36.94 12.60 15.47
CA PHE A 13 -36.68 14.02 15.72
C PHE A 13 -35.65 14.60 14.74
N LEU A 14 -34.54 13.89 14.49
CA LEU A 14 -33.51 14.31 13.54
C LEU A 14 -34.00 14.32 12.08
N ARG A 15 -34.87 13.36 11.71
CA ARG A 15 -35.48 13.31 10.36
C ARG A 15 -36.45 14.46 10.12
N GLY A 16 -37.32 14.76 11.07
CA GLY A 16 -38.29 15.86 10.96
C GLY A 16 -37.65 17.24 10.80
N ARG A 17 -36.49 17.47 11.43
CA ARG A 17 -35.73 18.72 11.33
C ARG A 17 -34.75 18.80 10.16
N ARG A 18 -34.69 17.76 9.31
CA ARG A 18 -33.67 17.61 8.24
C ARG A 18 -32.22 17.72 8.75
N TRP A 19 -31.98 17.49 10.03
CA TRP A 19 -30.65 17.54 10.66
C TRP A 19 -29.91 16.22 10.58
N TYR A 20 -30.61 15.16 10.12
CA TYR A 20 -30.02 13.86 9.88
C TYR A 20 -28.71 13.96 9.07
N HIS A 21 -28.61 14.88 8.10
CA HIS A 21 -27.43 15.09 7.29
C HIS A 21 -26.15 15.44 8.07
N HIS A 22 -26.25 16.10 9.23
CA HIS A 22 -25.09 16.43 10.07
C HIS A 22 -24.53 15.23 10.84
N PHE A 23 -25.37 14.23 11.09
CA PHE A 23 -25.01 13.00 11.79
C PHE A 23 -24.83 11.81 10.84
N ARG A 24 -25.03 12.02 9.53
CA ARG A 24 -24.71 11.01 8.53
C ARG A 24 -23.21 10.81 8.54
N ARG A 25 -22.79 9.55 8.70
CA ARG A 25 -21.44 9.11 8.37
C ARG A 25 -21.31 9.16 6.85
N LEU A 26 -21.06 10.36 6.33
CA LEU A 26 -20.54 10.50 4.97
C LEU A 26 -19.17 9.79 4.95
N PRO A 27 -18.80 9.10 3.87
CA PRO A 27 -17.44 8.62 3.73
C PRO A 27 -16.53 9.83 3.94
N LEU A 28 -15.66 9.76 4.96
CA LEU A 28 -14.67 10.80 5.23
C LEU A 28 -13.97 11.12 3.92
N TRP A 29 -13.74 12.38 3.61
CA TRP A 29 -13.00 12.79 2.40
C TRP A 29 -11.64 12.10 2.31
N GLU A 30 -11.05 11.70 3.43
CA GLU A 30 -9.87 10.84 3.47
C GLU A 30 -10.03 9.46 2.79
N SER A 31 -11.24 8.96 2.59
CA SER A 31 -11.52 7.75 1.81
C SER A 31 -11.57 8.01 0.30
N VAL A 32 -11.85 9.25 -0.11
CA VAL A 32 -11.75 9.72 -1.49
C VAL A 32 -10.27 9.97 -1.79
N GLY A 33 -9.58 8.94 -2.27
CA GLY A 33 -8.14 8.95 -2.58
C GLY A 33 -7.36 7.81 -1.93
N ARG A 34 -7.86 7.22 -0.84
CA ARG A 34 -7.27 6.00 -0.25
C ARG A 34 -7.51 4.73 -1.07
N SER A 35 -8.33 4.78 -2.14
CA SER A 35 -8.61 3.62 -2.99
C SER A 35 -7.45 3.22 -3.93
N ALA A 36 -6.34 3.96 -3.98
CA ALA A 36 -5.18 3.60 -4.81
C ALA A 36 -3.91 3.27 -4.00
N ALA A 37 -3.82 3.69 -2.74
CA ALA A 37 -2.60 3.54 -1.93
C ALA A 37 -2.70 2.43 -0.86
N ALA A 38 -3.87 1.81 -0.68
CA ALA A 38 -4.08 0.82 0.37
C ALA A 38 -3.85 -0.61 -0.14
N SER A 39 -2.73 -1.19 0.29
CA SER A 39 -2.28 -2.58 0.13
C SER A 39 -1.74 -2.98 -1.25
N SER A 40 -0.56 -2.46 -1.61
CA SER A 40 0.28 -3.16 -2.58
C SER A 40 0.85 -4.41 -1.90
N SER A 41 0.03 -5.45 -1.74
CA SER A 41 0.59 -6.78 -1.45
C SER A 41 1.53 -7.12 -2.61
N PRO A 42 2.75 -7.60 -2.33
CA PRO A 42 3.64 -8.03 -3.40
C PRO A 42 2.92 -9.05 -4.30
N PRO A 43 3.19 -9.06 -5.62
CA PRO A 43 2.54 -9.98 -6.53
C PRO A 43 2.64 -11.42 -6.01
N PRO A 44 1.57 -12.22 -6.08
CA PRO A 44 1.55 -13.56 -5.48
C PRO A 44 2.67 -14.47 -6.02
N ALA A 45 3.04 -14.28 -7.28
CA ALA A 45 4.18 -14.95 -7.91
C ALA A 45 5.52 -14.63 -7.22
N LEU A 46 5.75 -13.37 -6.84
CA LEU A 46 6.96 -12.96 -6.12
C LEU A 46 7.01 -13.62 -4.74
N THR A 47 5.90 -13.58 -4.01
CA THR A 47 5.79 -14.21 -2.69
C THR A 47 6.02 -15.72 -2.76
N ALA A 48 5.50 -16.40 -3.79
CA ALA A 48 5.73 -17.83 -4.01
C ALA A 48 7.20 -18.12 -4.34
N ALA A 49 7.84 -17.34 -5.21
CA ALA A 49 9.24 -17.49 -5.58
C ALA A 49 10.17 -17.27 -4.37
N LEU A 50 9.90 -16.25 -3.55
CA LEU A 50 10.67 -15.99 -2.33
C LEU A 50 10.52 -17.11 -1.30
N ARG A 51 9.31 -17.67 -1.15
CA ARG A 51 9.08 -18.82 -0.27
C ARG A 51 9.85 -20.06 -0.74
N ALA A 52 9.83 -20.34 -2.03
CA ALA A 52 10.61 -21.45 -2.59
C ALA A 52 12.12 -21.23 -2.34
N ALA A 53 12.64 -20.03 -2.65
CA ALA A 53 14.04 -19.69 -2.40
C ALA A 53 14.45 -19.78 -0.92
N ALA A 54 13.55 -19.54 0.02
CA ALA A 54 13.83 -19.68 1.45
C ALA A 54 13.92 -21.15 1.91
N SER A 55 13.27 -22.07 1.19
CA SER A 55 13.24 -23.50 1.52
C SER A 55 14.24 -24.33 0.73
N ASP A 56 14.67 -23.86 -0.44
CA ASP A 56 15.58 -24.56 -1.34
C ASP A 56 17.03 -24.57 -0.81
N PRO A 57 17.84 -25.58 -1.18
CA PRO A 57 19.27 -25.57 -0.92
C PRO A 57 19.96 -24.32 -1.51
N PRO A 58 20.96 -23.74 -0.81
CA PRO A 58 21.63 -22.51 -1.28
C PRO A 58 22.21 -22.62 -2.70
N ALA A 59 22.76 -23.77 -3.07
CA ALA A 59 23.32 -24.00 -4.40
C ALA A 59 22.26 -23.88 -5.52
N ASP A 60 21.06 -24.38 -5.28
CA ASP A 60 19.96 -24.34 -6.25
C ASP A 60 19.43 -22.91 -6.41
N VAL A 61 19.37 -22.16 -5.31
CA VAL A 61 19.00 -20.75 -5.31
C VAL A 61 20.03 -19.92 -6.08
N LEU A 62 21.31 -20.14 -5.84
CA LEU A 62 22.41 -19.44 -6.52
C LEU A 62 22.41 -19.73 -8.02
N ALA A 63 22.26 -21.00 -8.41
CA ALA A 63 22.15 -21.38 -9.82
C ALA A 63 20.96 -20.71 -10.51
N ARG A 64 19.79 -20.66 -9.85
CA ARG A 64 18.60 -19.98 -10.36
C ARG A 64 18.76 -18.47 -10.50
N LEU A 65 19.55 -17.85 -9.61
CA LEU A 65 19.85 -16.41 -9.66
C LEU A 65 21.02 -16.06 -10.60
N GLY A 66 21.68 -17.06 -11.20
CA GLY A 66 22.89 -16.84 -11.99
C GLY A 66 24.03 -16.28 -11.13
N SER A 67 24.12 -16.74 -9.89
CA SER A 67 25.14 -16.35 -8.91
C SER A 67 25.98 -17.56 -8.52
N ASP A 68 27.12 -17.29 -7.91
CA ASP A 68 28.03 -18.31 -7.39
C ASP A 68 28.26 -18.12 -5.89
N ALA A 69 28.67 -19.19 -5.19
CA ALA A 69 29.00 -19.14 -3.76
C ALA A 69 30.26 -18.31 -3.48
N SER A 70 31.16 -18.18 -4.46
CA SER A 70 32.34 -17.33 -4.43
C SER A 70 32.04 -15.85 -4.70
N GLY A 71 30.80 -15.52 -5.06
CA GLY A 71 30.36 -14.18 -5.45
C GLY A 71 30.28 -13.98 -6.97
N LEU A 72 29.99 -12.75 -7.38
CA LEU A 72 29.94 -12.37 -8.80
C LEU A 72 31.23 -11.68 -9.21
N ASP A 73 31.70 -11.97 -10.42
CA ASP A 73 32.79 -11.23 -11.03
C ASP A 73 32.34 -9.83 -11.51
N ALA A 74 33.30 -8.96 -11.84
CA ALA A 74 32.99 -7.60 -12.27
C ALA A 74 32.19 -7.52 -13.59
N ALA A 75 32.33 -8.49 -14.49
CA ALA A 75 31.58 -8.54 -15.73
C ALA A 75 30.12 -8.96 -15.50
N GLN A 76 29.89 -9.94 -14.64
CA GLN A 76 28.58 -10.39 -14.20
C GLN A 76 27.84 -9.28 -13.44
N VAL A 77 28.53 -8.57 -12.53
CA VAL A 77 27.95 -7.41 -11.84
C VAL A 77 27.49 -6.34 -12.82
N ARG A 78 28.33 -5.99 -13.81
CA ARG A 78 27.94 -5.01 -14.84
C ARG A 78 26.76 -5.49 -15.68
N ALA A 79 26.73 -6.76 -16.06
CA ALA A 79 25.62 -7.34 -16.83
C ALA A 79 24.31 -7.32 -16.02
N GLN A 80 24.35 -7.65 -14.73
CA GLN A 80 23.19 -7.58 -13.86
C GLN A 80 22.76 -6.13 -13.61
N PHE A 81 23.69 -5.22 -13.38
CA PHE A 81 23.39 -3.79 -13.17
C PHE A 81 22.74 -3.16 -14.42
N ALA A 82 23.20 -3.52 -15.62
CA ALA A 82 22.59 -3.07 -16.87
C ALA A 82 21.17 -3.62 -17.06
N ARG A 83 20.87 -4.82 -16.53
CA ARG A 83 19.56 -5.47 -16.64
C ARG A 83 18.55 -4.96 -15.62
N TYR A 84 18.97 -4.80 -14.36
CA TYR A 84 18.07 -4.51 -13.24
C TYR A 84 18.14 -3.07 -12.74
N GLY A 85 19.19 -2.33 -13.12
CA GLY A 85 19.43 -0.99 -12.63
C GLY A 85 19.91 -0.95 -11.17
N PRO A 86 19.96 0.24 -10.57
CA PRO A 86 20.38 0.41 -9.18
C PRO A 86 19.36 -0.19 -8.22
N ASN A 87 19.84 -0.88 -7.18
CA ASN A 87 19.01 -1.34 -6.06
C ASN A 87 18.71 -0.18 -5.09
N ALA A 88 17.97 0.82 -5.58
CA ALA A 88 17.54 1.96 -4.79
C ALA A 88 16.02 2.03 -4.83
N VAL A 89 15.41 2.22 -3.66
CA VAL A 89 13.97 2.50 -3.58
C VAL A 89 13.76 3.93 -4.08
N VAL A 90 12.95 4.08 -5.13
CA VAL A 90 12.59 5.39 -5.65
C VAL A 90 11.85 6.15 -4.57
N SER A 91 12.40 7.29 -4.16
CA SER A 91 11.72 8.20 -3.24
C SER A 91 10.64 8.94 -4.00
N GLU A 92 9.46 9.08 -3.38
CA GLU A 92 8.40 9.91 -3.93
C GLU A 92 8.91 11.36 -4.04
N PRO A 93 8.75 12.02 -5.20
CA PRO A 93 9.20 13.39 -5.35
C PRO A 93 8.47 14.30 -4.36
N PRO A 94 9.13 15.34 -3.84
CA PRO A 94 8.47 16.28 -2.95
C PRO A 94 7.29 16.93 -3.65
N LEU A 95 6.18 17.07 -2.93
CA LEU A 95 5.01 17.80 -3.41
C LEU A 95 5.40 19.26 -3.72
N SER A 96 4.82 19.81 -4.79
CA SER A 96 4.96 21.24 -5.05
C SER A 96 4.29 22.05 -3.92
N TRP A 97 4.81 23.24 -3.65
CA TRP A 97 4.24 24.14 -2.63
C TRP A 97 2.75 24.43 -2.85
N VAL A 98 2.33 24.60 -4.11
CA VAL A 98 0.92 24.81 -4.47
C VAL A 98 0.07 23.59 -4.12
N ALA A 99 0.54 22.37 -4.43
CA ALA A 99 -0.18 21.14 -4.06
C ALA A 99 -0.26 20.97 -2.54
N HIS A 100 0.78 21.39 -1.81
CA HIS A 100 0.78 21.38 -0.36
C HIS A 100 -0.30 22.33 0.21
N LEU A 101 -0.42 23.55 -0.31
CA LEU A 101 -1.44 24.53 0.11
C LEU A 101 -2.87 24.00 -0.10
N TRP A 102 -3.17 23.44 -1.27
CA TRP A 102 -4.50 22.90 -1.57
C TRP A 102 -4.87 21.68 -0.72
N ARG A 103 -3.90 20.98 -0.14
CA ARG A 103 -4.15 19.82 0.74
C ARG A 103 -4.44 20.23 2.19
N CYS A 104 -4.13 21.48 2.55
CA CYS A 104 -4.32 22.03 3.89
C CYS A 104 -5.66 22.79 4.07
N TYR A 105 -6.40 23.06 3.00
CA TYR A 105 -7.69 23.77 3.00
C TYR A 105 -8.79 22.86 2.46
#